data_AF-A0A0N4XQE7-F1
#
_entry.id   AF-A0A0N4XQE7-F1
#
_cell.length_a   1.000
_cell.length_b   1.000
_cell.length_c   1.000
_cell.angle_alpha   90.00
_cell.angle_beta   90.00
_cell.angle_gamma   90.00
#
_symmetry.space_group_name_H-M   'P 1'
#
loop_
_entity.id
_entity.type
_entity.pdbx_description
1 polymer ?
#
loop_
_entity_poly.entity_id
_entity_poly.type
_entity_poly.pdbx_seq_one_letter_code
_entity_poly.pdbx_strand_id
1 'polypeptide(L)'
;MLQGSPADLGGLRMGDRIFAVNGHSISGESHKKVVERIKENSTRCEMLVISEEGAQWYQERGIEINMSLPNIERVSAYQNR
;
A
#
# COMPACT_ATOMS: atom_id res chain seq x y z
N MET A 1 -13.32 4.54 3.59
CA MET A 1 -13.26 3.68 2.39
C MET A 1 -14.64 3.60 1.78
N LEU A 2 -14.74 3.68 0.45
CA LEU A 2 -16.02 3.52 -0.25
C LEU A 2 -16.25 2.04 -0.56
N GLN A 3 -17.34 1.47 -0.07
CA GLN A 3 -17.66 0.05 -0.25
C GLN A 3 -17.80 -0.31 -1.74
N GLY A 4 -17.19 -1.42 -2.17
CA GLY A 4 -17.22 -1.89 -3.55
C GLY A 4 -16.34 -1.08 -4.52
N SER A 5 -15.59 -0.09 -4.03
CA SER A 5 -14.61 0.63 -4.86
C SER A 5 -13.40 -0.26 -5.19
N PRO A 6 -12.63 0.04 -6.25
CA PRO A 6 -11.39 -0.69 -6.53
C PRO A 6 -10.39 -0.71 -5.38
N ALA A 7 -10.38 0.33 -4.54
CA ALA A 7 -9.51 0.38 -3.37
C ALA A 7 -10.00 -0.54 -2.24
N ASP A 8 -11.32 -0.60 -2.01
CA ASP A 8 -11.93 -1.52 -1.04
C ASP A 8 -11.73 -3.00 -1.45
N LEU A 9 -12.00 -3.30 -2.73
CA LEU A 9 -11.79 -4.62 -3.33
C LEU A 9 -10.31 -5.00 -3.45
N GLY A 10 -9.42 -4.02 -3.58
CA GLY A 10 -7.97 -4.18 -3.54
C GLY A 10 -7.40 -4.40 -2.14
N GLY A 11 -8.25 -4.47 -1.11
CA GLY A 11 -7.85 -4.79 0.26
C GLY A 11 -7.46 -3.59 1.14
N LEU A 12 -7.50 -2.36 0.62
CA LEU A 12 -7.16 -1.16 1.39
C LEU A 12 -8.21 -0.92 2.48
N ARG A 13 -7.78 -0.54 3.68
CA ARG A 13 -8.64 -0.21 4.82
C ARG A 13 -8.35 1.20 5.34
N MET A 14 -9.32 1.76 6.08
CA MET A 14 -9.08 3.05 6.76
C MET A 14 -8.02 2.86 7.84
N GLY A 15 -7.05 3.77 7.89
CA GLY A 15 -5.95 3.71 8.86
C GLY A 15 -4.73 2.92 8.38
N ASP A 16 -4.78 2.30 7.21
CA ASP A 16 -3.60 1.65 6.63
C ASP A 16 -2.52 2.69 6.29
N ARG A 17 -1.26 2.33 6.57
CA ARG A 17 -0.08 3.11 6.23
C ARG A 17 0.51 2.61 4.93
N ILE A 18 0.77 3.55 4.02
CA ILE A 18 1.38 3.28 2.71
C ILE A 18 2.91 3.32 2.85
N PHE A 19 3.59 2.30 2.33
CA PHE A 19 5.06 2.19 2.32
C PHE A 19 5.65 2.21 0.91
N ALA A 20 4.90 1.73 -0.08
CA ALA A 20 5.30 1.78 -1.48
C ALA A 20 4.10 2.03 -2.39
N VAL A 21 4.33 2.70 -3.51
CA VAL A 21 3.36 2.91 -4.59
C VAL A 21 4.01 2.50 -5.91
N ASN A 22 3.32 1.67 -6.68
CA ASN A 22 3.77 1.13 -7.96
C ASN A 22 5.18 0.51 -7.91
N GLY A 23 5.48 -0.22 -6.83
CA GLY A 23 6.78 -0.87 -6.63
C GLY A 23 7.90 0.05 -6.12
N HIS A 24 7.63 1.33 -5.90
CA HIS A 24 8.59 2.30 -5.38
C HIS A 24 8.29 2.65 -3.93
N SER A 25 9.31 2.55 -3.06
CA SER A 25 9.23 3.09 -1.69
C SER A 25 8.92 4.58 -1.74
N ILE A 26 8.03 5.03 -0.86
CA ILE A 26 7.66 6.45 -0.72
C ILE A 26 8.34 7.13 0.47
N SER A 27 9.28 6.44 1.12
CA SER A 27 10.04 7.01 2.24
C SER A 27 10.81 8.26 1.81
N GLY A 28 10.65 9.36 2.55
CA GLY A 28 11.30 10.64 2.26
C GLY A 28 10.67 11.43 1.10
N GLU A 29 9.63 10.92 0.44
CA GLU A 29 8.96 11.64 -0.63
C GLU A 29 7.97 12.68 -0.11
N SER A 30 7.85 13.80 -0.83
CA SER A 30 6.80 14.77 -0.55
C SER A 30 5.43 14.18 -0.90
N HIS A 31 4.38 14.64 -0.21
CA HIS A 31 3.00 14.26 -0.52
C HIS A 31 2.67 14.42 -2.01
N LYS A 32 3.14 15.51 -2.64
CA LYS A 32 2.96 15.75 -4.08
C LYS A 32 3.56 14.63 -4.92
N LYS A 33 4.78 14.19 -4.59
CA LYS A 33 5.47 13.14 -5.33
C LYS A 33 4.77 11.79 -5.19
N VAL A 34 4.29 11.47 -3.99
CA VAL A 34 3.48 10.27 -3.75
C VAL A 34 2.21 10.30 -4.59
N VAL A 35 1.50 11.43 -4.63
CA VAL A 35 0.29 11.59 -5.46
C VAL A 35 0.60 11.45 -6.96
N GLU A 36 1.73 11.96 -7.44
CA GLU A 36 2.19 11.76 -8.81
C GLU A 36 2.38 10.27 -9.12
N ARG A 37 3.01 9.51 -8.22
CA ARG A 37 3.17 8.04 -8.39
C ARG A 37 1.83 7.33 -8.45
N ILE A 38 0.90 7.67 -7.56
CA ILE A 38 -0.44 7.08 -7.56
C ILE A 38 -1.14 7.29 -8.92
N LYS A 39 -0.93 8.46 -9.52
CA LYS A 39 -1.54 8.86 -10.79
C LYS A 39 -0.77 8.46 -12.04
N GLU A 40 0.41 7.86 -11.88
CA GLU A 40 1.32 7.52 -12.99
C GLU A 40 0.66 6.60 -14.02
N ASN A 41 -0.21 5.68 -13.57
CA ASN A 41 -1.05 4.87 -14.43
C ASN A 41 -2.53 5.17 -14.13
N SER A 42 -3.27 5.51 -15.18
CA SER A 42 -4.68 5.91 -15.08
C SER A 42 -5.66 4.76 -14.78
N THR A 43 -5.21 3.52 -14.90
CA THR A 43 -6.07 2.31 -14.83
C THR A 43 -5.70 1.35 -13.70
N ARG A 44 -4.48 1.45 -13.18
CA ARG A 44 -3.96 0.57 -12.13
C ARG A 44 -3.07 1.35 -11.16
N CYS A 45 -3.23 1.07 -9.87
CA CYS A 45 -2.29 1.47 -8.84
C CYS A 45 -2.03 0.26 -7.93
N GLU A 46 -0.77 0.00 -7.62
CA GLU A 46 -0.36 -1.01 -6.63
C GLU A 46 0.22 -0.29 -5.41
N MET A 47 -0.20 -0.69 -4.21
CA MET A 47 0.29 -0.11 -2.96
C MET A 47 0.73 -1.21 -2.01
N LEU A 48 1.87 -1.01 -1.35
CA LEU A 48 2.24 -1.78 -0.16
C LEU A 48 1.68 -1.05 1.05
N VAL A 49 0.79 -1.72 1.78
CA VAL A 49 0.14 -1.16 2.96
C VAL A 49 0.18 -2.12 4.14
N ILE A 50 0.04 -1.57 5.34
CA ILE A 50 -0.08 -2.32 6.59
C ILE A 50 -0.95 -1.51 7.56
N SER A 51 -1.64 -2.18 8.48
CA SER A 51 -2.34 -1.50 9.56
C SER A 51 -1.37 -0.72 10.46
N GLU A 52 -1.87 0.28 11.18
CA GLU A 52 -1.06 1.02 12.17
C GLU A 52 -0.42 0.09 13.21
N GLU A 53 -1.19 -0.85 13.75
CA GLU A 53 -0.71 -1.85 14.72
C GLU A 53 0.41 -2.72 14.16
N GLY A 54 0.28 -3.15 12.90
CA GLY A 54 1.32 -3.90 12.21
C GLY A 54 2.57 -3.05 12.01
N ALA A 55 2.43 -1.79 11.57
CA ALA A 55 3.56 -0.88 11.40
C ALA A 55 4.35 -0.69 12.70
N GLN A 56 3.64 -0.54 13.83
CA GLN A 56 4.25 -0.43 15.15
C GLN A 56 5.02 -1.71 15.51
N TRP A 57 4.46 -2.90 15.25
CA TRP A 57 5.13 -4.17 15.53
C TRP A 57 6.48 -4.31 14.82
N TYR A 58 6.58 -3.89 13.55
CA TYR A 58 7.82 -3.87 12.77
C TYR A 58 8.81 -2.84 13.32
N GLN A 59 8.31 -1.64 13.64
CA GLN A 59 9.12 -0.55 14.18
C GLN A 59 9.79 -0.93 15.51
N GLU A 60 9.05 -1.53 16.44
CA GLU A 60 9.55 -1.98 17.74
C GLU A 60 10.65 -3.05 17.62
N ARG A 61 10.68 -3.78 16.50
CA ARG A 61 11.67 -4.82 16.21
C ARG A 61 12.81 -4.34 15.33
N GLY A 62 12.79 -3.09 14.89
CA GLY A 62 13.78 -2.54 13.98
C GLY A 62 13.79 -3.23 12.60
N ILE A 63 12.66 -3.82 12.18
CA ILE A 63 12.55 -4.49 10.89
C ILE A 63 12.00 -3.48 9.88
N GLU A 64 12.74 -3.24 8.80
CA GLU A 64 12.31 -2.35 7.73
C GLU A 64 11.16 -2.98 6.92
N ILE A 65 10.08 -2.22 6.74
CA ILE A 65 8.96 -2.62 5.88
C ILE A 65 9.29 -2.27 4.44
N ASN A 66 9.36 -3.28 3.58
CA ASN A 66 9.65 -3.13 2.16
C ASN A 66 9.01 -4.29 1.34
N MET A 67 9.20 -4.27 0.03
CA MET A 67 8.59 -5.23 -0.91
C MET A 67 9.20 -6.64 -0.88
N SER A 68 10.28 -6.89 -0.13
CA SER A 68 10.93 -8.20 -0.05
C SER A 68 10.49 -9.02 1.17
N LEU A 69 9.61 -8.46 2.01
CA LEU A 69 9.07 -9.18 3.16
C LEU A 69 8.31 -10.45 2.72
N PRO A 70 8.56 -11.60 3.37
CA PRO A 70 8.02 -12.89 2.93
C PRO A 70 6.51 -13.06 3.16
N ASN A 71 5.92 -12.21 4.01
CA ASN A 71 4.52 -12.25 4.42
C ASN A 71 3.66 -11.18 3.73
N ILE A 72 4.07 -10.70 2.55
CA ILE A 72 3.23 -9.80 1.75
C ILE A 72 2.12 -10.61 1.08
N GLU A 73 0.88 -10.33 1.46
CA GLU A 73 -0.30 -10.86 0.78
C GLU A 73 -0.71 -9.93 -0.37
N ARG A 74 -0.91 -10.49 -1.57
CA ARG A 74 -1.34 -9.72 -2.74
C ARG A 74 -2.84 -9.88 -2.94
N VAL A 75 -3.55 -8.76 -2.88
CA VAL A 75 -4.99 -8.68 -3.13
C VAL A 75 -5.22 -7.80 -4.36
N SER A 76 -6.11 -8.21 -5.25
CA SER A 76 -6.49 -7.44 -6.43
C SER A 76 -8.00 -7.36 -6.56
N ALA A 77 -8.49 -6.18 -6.92
CA ALA A 77 -9.91 -5.95 -7.23
C ALA A 77 -10.41 -6.76 -8.46
N TYR A 78 -9.49 -7.29 -9.28
CA TYR A 78 -9.82 -7.95 -10.56
C TYR A 78 -9.68 -9.48 -10.52
N GLN A 79 -9.37 -10.09 -9.37
CA GLN A 79 -9.06 -11.53 -9.28
C GLN A 79 -10.27 -12.47 -9.18
N ASN A 80 -11.51 -11.96 -9.30
CA ASN A 80 -12.74 -12.77 -9.37
C ASN A 80 -13.47 -12.55 -10.70
N ARG A 81 -12.97 -13.17 -11.78
CA ARG A 81 -13.80 -13.54 -12.94
C ARG A 81 -13.69 -15.02 -13.19
#